data_AF-A0AAD4LGM9-F1
#
_entry.id   AF-A0AAD4LGM9-F1
#
_cell.length_a   1.000
_cell.length_b   1.000
_cell.length_c   1.000
_cell.angle_alpha   90.00
_cell.angle_beta   90.00
_cell.angle_gamma   90.00
#
_symmetry.space_group_name_H-M   'P 1'
#
loop_
_entity.id
_entity.type
_entity.pdbx_description
1 polymer ?
#
loop_
_entity_poly.entity_id
_entity_poly.type
_entity_poly.pdbx_seq_one_letter_code
_entity_poly.pdbx_strand_id
1 'polypeptide(L)'
;QHTSHWKWGVKVFWMAYLAAYPYFPLGEWPHWDTRIPMAGPFIESQLLARDFEEFTRKAGESTSEDLMKQRDELWEEFCTVVQVLY
;
A
#
# COMPACT_ATOMS: atom_id res chain seq x y z
N GLN A 1 -9.91 19.57 -9.16
CA GLN A 1 -8.89 18.68 -9.74
C GLN A 1 -7.60 18.85 -8.94
N HIS A 2 -6.96 17.77 -8.53
CA HIS A 2 -5.66 17.84 -7.85
C HIS A 2 -4.50 18.01 -8.84
N THR A 3 -3.44 18.71 -8.42
CA THR A 3 -2.22 18.89 -9.21
C THR A 3 -1.48 17.56 -9.42
N SER A 4 -0.63 17.47 -10.45
CA SER A 4 0.18 16.28 -10.70
C SER A 4 1.11 15.93 -9.52
N HIS A 5 1.69 16.94 -8.87
CA HIS A 5 2.51 16.76 -7.66
C HIS A 5 1.72 16.18 -6.49
N TRP A 6 0.48 16.62 -6.28
CA TRP A 6 -0.38 16.06 -5.23
C TRP A 6 -0.65 14.57 -5.48
N LYS A 7 -1.03 14.20 -6.71
CA LYS A 7 -1.30 12.80 -7.08
C LYS A 7 -0.06 11.93 -6.91
N TRP A 8 1.11 12.45 -7.29
CA TRP A 8 2.40 11.78 -7.09
C TRP A 8 2.67 11.56 -5.59
N GLY A 9 2.51 12.60 -4.76
CA GLY A 9 2.75 12.49 -3.31
C GLY A 9 1.83 11.48 -2.64
N VAL A 10 0.55 11.45 -3.02
CA VAL A 10 -0.41 10.43 -2.53
C VAL A 10 0.02 9.03 -2.95
N LYS A 11 0.47 8.82 -4.19
CA LYS A 11 0.98 7.51 -4.63
C LYS A 11 2.17 7.07 -3.79
N VAL A 12 3.18 7.94 -3.63
CA VAL A 12 4.41 7.66 -2.88
C VAL A 12 4.11 7.36 -1.41
N PHE A 13 3.21 8.12 -0.79
CA PHE A 13 2.76 7.88 0.58
C PHE A 13 2.21 6.45 0.74
N TRP A 14 1.28 6.04 -0.12
CA TRP A 14 0.66 4.72 -0.02
C TRP A 14 1.64 3.57 -0.28
N MET A 15 2.58 3.75 -1.20
CA MET A 15 3.64 2.76 -1.46
C MET A 15 4.52 2.57 -0.22
N ALA A 16 5.00 3.66 0.39
CA ALA A 16 5.80 3.58 1.60
C ALA A 16 5.02 2.97 2.79
N TYR A 17 3.75 3.38 2.94
CA TYR A 17 2.90 2.91 4.02
C TYR A 17 2.62 1.40 3.93
N LEU A 18 2.25 0.89 2.75
CA LEU A 18 2.01 -0.54 2.55
C LEU A 18 3.30 -1.38 2.66
N ALA A 19 4.47 -0.81 2.34
CA ALA A 19 5.75 -1.50 2.54
C ALA A 19 6.07 -1.66 4.03
N ALA A 20 5.78 -0.63 4.84
CA ALA A 20 5.97 -0.66 6.29
C ALA A 20 4.90 -1.51 7.01
N TYR A 21 3.69 -1.55 6.46
CA TYR A 21 2.54 -2.25 7.03
C TYR A 21 1.87 -3.19 6.01
N PRO A 22 2.51 -4.34 5.66
CA PRO A 22 2.04 -5.23 4.60
C PRO A 22 0.62 -5.79 4.81
N TYR A 23 0.22 -5.96 6.08
CA TYR A 23 -1.09 -6.46 6.46
C TYR A 23 -2.20 -5.41 6.33
N PHE A 24 -1.89 -4.12 6.15
CA PHE A 24 -2.91 -3.08 5.99
C PHE A 24 -3.70 -3.28 4.68
N PRO A 25 -5.02 -3.05 4.67
CA PRO A 25 -5.88 -2.58 5.77
C PRO A 25 -6.52 -3.70 6.61
N LEU A 26 -6.05 -4.94 6.53
CA LEU A 26 -6.70 -6.06 7.22
C LEU A 26 -6.48 -6.03 8.73
N GLY A 27 -7.51 -6.44 9.46
CA GLY A 27 -7.51 -6.45 10.92
C GLY A 27 -7.78 -5.06 11.51
N GLU A 28 -7.65 -4.94 12.82
CA GLU A 28 -7.80 -3.65 13.49
C GLU A 28 -6.48 -2.90 13.51
N TRP A 29 -6.52 -1.65 13.03
CA TRP A 29 -5.39 -0.73 13.02
C TRP A 29 -5.63 0.40 14.01
N PRO A 30 -5.34 0.20 15.31
CA PRO A 30 -5.68 1.17 16.36
C PRO A 30 -4.93 2.51 16.22
N HIS A 31 -3.85 2.54 15.44
CA HIS A 31 -3.06 3.74 15.18
C HIS A 31 -3.33 4.39 13.81
N TRP A 32 -4.19 3.79 12.98
CA TRP A 32 -4.60 4.41 11.73
C TRP A 32 -5.63 5.51 11.99
N ASP A 33 -5.36 6.72 11.50
CA ASP A 33 -6.33 7.81 11.56
C ASP A 33 -7.39 7.58 10.48
N THR A 34 -8.60 7.20 10.88
CA THR A 34 -9.74 6.94 9.98
C THR A 34 -10.17 8.16 9.17
N ARG A 35 -9.68 9.36 9.52
CA ARG A 35 -9.89 10.58 8.74
C ARG A 35 -9.02 10.65 7.49
N ILE A 36 -7.97 9.82 7.38
CA ILE A 36 -7.15 9.72 6.17
C ILE A 36 -7.91 8.82 5.18
N PRO A 37 -8.45 9.37 4.08
CA PRO A 37 -9.20 8.58 3.13
C PRO A 37 -8.26 7.65 2.37
N MET A 38 -8.62 6.36 2.28
CA MET A 38 -7.97 5.39 1.39
C MET A 38 -8.35 5.69 -0.07
N ALA A 39 -7.86 6.81 -0.58
CA ALA A 39 -8.20 7.32 -1.89
C ALA A 39 -6.92 7.50 -2.74
N GLY A 40 -7.06 7.20 -4.02
CA GLY A 40 -5.99 7.32 -5.00
C GLY A 40 -5.86 6.04 -5.83
N PRO A 41 -5.52 6.16 -7.13
CA PRO A 41 -5.53 5.01 -8.04
C PRO A 41 -4.69 3.82 -7.59
N PHE A 42 -3.59 4.09 -6.88
CA PHE A 42 -2.70 3.05 -6.37
C PHE A 42 -3.29 2.30 -5.17
N ILE A 43 -3.79 3.00 -4.14
CA ILE A 43 -4.36 2.30 -2.98
C ILE A 43 -5.66 1.60 -3.37
N GLU A 44 -6.47 2.19 -4.25
CA GLU A 44 -7.69 1.58 -4.77
C GLU A 44 -7.38 0.30 -5.56
N SER A 45 -6.34 0.29 -6.41
CA SER A 45 -5.94 -0.93 -7.11
C SER A 45 -5.39 -2.00 -6.16
N GLN A 46 -4.68 -1.60 -5.10
CA GLN A 46 -4.22 -2.53 -4.07
C GLN A 46 -5.39 -3.14 -3.28
N LEU A 47 -6.44 -2.36 -3.00
CA LEU A 47 -7.65 -2.84 -2.34
C LEU A 47 -8.47 -3.79 -3.24
N LEU A 48 -8.51 -3.53 -4.55
CA LEU A 48 -9.19 -4.39 -5.52
C LEU A 48 -8.41 -5.67 -5.84
N ALA A 49 -7.08 -5.60 -5.96
CA ALA A 49 -6.23 -6.75 -6.22
C ALA A 49 -6.11 -7.68 -5.00
N ARG A 50 -6.25 -7.11 -3.80
CA ARG A 50 -6.33 -7.84 -2.53
C ARG A 50 -7.81 -7.98 -2.18
N ASP A 51 -8.54 -8.84 -2.88
CA ASP A 51 -9.91 -9.16 -2.50
C ASP A 51 -9.96 -9.41 -0.99
N PHE A 52 -10.72 -8.56 -0.30
CA PHE A 52 -10.70 -8.41 1.16
C PHE A 52 -11.01 -9.75 1.87
N GLU A 53 -11.74 -10.66 1.19
CA GLU A 53 -12.05 -12.03 1.62
C GLU A 53 -10.90 -13.03 1.39
N GLU A 54 -10.13 -12.93 0.30
CA GLU A 54 -9.05 -13.89 0.02
C GLU A 54 -7.81 -13.59 0.86
N PHE A 55 -7.52 -12.30 1.08
CA PHE A 55 -6.38 -11.87 1.89
C PHE A 55 -6.66 -12.06 3.40
N THR A 56 -7.90 -11.99 3.89
CA THR A 56 -8.23 -12.33 5.30
C THR A 56 -8.05 -13.82 5.59
N ARG A 57 -8.34 -14.70 4.62
CA ARG A 57 -8.02 -16.13 4.70
C ARG A 57 -6.50 -16.36 4.69
N LYS A 58 -5.77 -15.67 3.81
CA LYS A 58 -4.31 -15.80 3.69
C LYS A 58 -3.54 -15.09 4.81
N ALA A 59 -4.01 -14.02 5.44
CA ALA A 59 -3.25 -13.32 6.47
C ALA A 59 -2.97 -14.19 7.71
N GLY A 60 -3.80 -15.22 7.96
CA GLY A 60 -3.53 -16.26 8.96
C GLY A 60 -2.54 -17.34 8.51
N GLU A 61 -2.24 -17.43 7.21
CA GLU A 61 -1.41 -18.47 6.57
C GLU A 61 -0.16 -17.90 5.83
N SER A 62 -0.10 -16.58 5.62
CA SER A 62 0.96 -15.89 4.89
C SER A 62 2.24 -15.97 5.69
N THR A 63 3.26 -16.55 5.07
CA THR A 63 4.56 -16.69 5.71
C THR A 63 5.29 -15.34 5.73
N SER A 64 6.25 -15.21 6.65
CA SER A 64 7.14 -14.04 6.69
C SER A 64 7.88 -13.81 5.37
N GLU A 65 8.09 -14.85 4.56
CA GLU A 65 8.77 -14.77 3.26
C GLU A 65 7.89 -14.10 2.20
N ASP A 66 6.59 -14.42 2.16
CA ASP A 66 5.65 -13.81 1.22
C ASP A 66 5.56 -12.29 1.42
N LEU A 67 5.57 -11.85 2.68
CA LEU A 67 5.49 -10.43 3.05
C LEU A 67 6.79 -9.68 2.73
N MET A 68 7.94 -10.34 2.92
CA MET A 68 9.24 -9.79 2.55
C MET A 68 9.32 -9.59 1.04
N LYS A 69 8.87 -10.59 0.26
CA LYS A 69 8.83 -10.48 -1.20
C LYS A 69 7.92 -9.36 -1.67
N GLN A 70 6.72 -9.26 -1.10
CA GLN A 70 5.78 -8.19 -1.41
C GLN A 70 6.34 -6.80 -1.06
N ARG A 71 7.02 -6.66 0.07
CA ARG A 71 7.72 -5.43 0.44
C ARG A 71 8.80 -5.08 -0.58
N ASP A 72 9.59 -6.06 -0.99
CA ASP A 72 10.72 -5.84 -1.89
C ASP A 72 10.24 -5.41 -3.30
N GLU A 73 9.20 -6.06 -3.83
CA GLU A 73 8.54 -5.66 -5.09
C GLU A 73 7.97 -4.23 -5.00
N LEU A 74 7.33 -3.90 -3.88
CA LEU A 74 6.78 -2.56 -3.65
C LEU A 74 7.88 -1.49 -3.51
N TRP A 75 9.01 -1.88 -2.91
CA TRP A 75 10.17 -1.01 -2.72
C TRP A 75 10.87 -0.68 -4.04
N GLU A 76 10.97 -1.65 -4.96
CA GLU A 76 11.49 -1.42 -6.31
C GLU A 76 10.60 -0.45 -7.10
N GLU A 77 9.28 -0.63 -7.05
CA GLU A 77 8.34 0.31 -7.68
C GLU A 77 8.46 1.70 -7.03
N PHE A 78 8.60 1.77 -5.71
CA PHE A 78 8.75 3.02 -4.97
C PHE A 78 9.99 3.79 -5.41
N CYS A 79 11.14 3.11 -5.49
CA CYS A 79 12.38 3.70 -5.96
C CYS A 79 12.23 4.30 -7.36
N THR A 80 11.53 3.59 -8.24
CA THR A 80 11.24 4.05 -9.60
C THR A 80 10.35 5.31 -9.61
N VAL A 81 9.30 5.34 -8.79
CA VAL A 81 8.35 6.47 -8.71
C VAL A 81 8.99 7.72 -8.10
N VAL A 82 9.87 7.55 -7.13
CA VAL A 82 10.55 8.67 -6.46
C VAL A 82 11.66 9.28 -7.31
N GLN A 83 12.31 8.49 -8.18
CA GLN A 83 13.34 8.96 -9.10
C GLN A 83 12.84 9.98 -10.14
N VAL A 84 11.54 10.04 -10.43
CA VAL A 84 10.95 10.97 -11.43
C VAL A 84 11.13 12.46 -11.06
N LEU A 85 11.57 12.77 -9.84
CA LEU A 85 11.89 14.13 -9.39
C LEU A 85 13.38 14.50 -9.44
N TYR A 86 14.26 13.64 -9.97
CA TYR A 86 15.68 13.94 -10.20
C TYR A 86 16.05 13.98 -11.68
#